data_AF-A0A9D6LNV8-F1
#
_entry.id   AF-A0A9D6LNV8-F1
#
_cell.length_a   1.000
_cell.length_b   1.000
_cell.length_c   1.000
_cell.angle_alpha   90.00
_cell.angle_beta   90.00
_cell.angle_gamma   90.00
#
_symmetry.space_group_name_H-M   'P 1'
#
loop_
_entity.id
_entity.type
_entity.pdbx_description
1 polymer ?
#
loop_
_entity_poly.entity_id
_entity_poly.type
_entity_poly.pdbx_seq_one_letter_code
_entity_poly.pdbx_strand_id
1 'polypeptide(L)'
;MIEEGFTEPQVLEALRGKCKILENYYQEKRCLIFGYFFFTKTARSPLHIVCDYSIEGVIDIVTAYIPQRPWWVTPTKRGGRR
;
A
#
# COMPACT_ATOMS: atom_id res chain seq x y z
N MET A 1 -4.67 6.54 16.53
CA MET A 1 -4.57 7.55 15.45
C MET A 1 -5.25 6.95 14.22
N ILE A 2 -6.46 7.41 13.91
CA ILE A 2 -7.19 7.04 12.67
C ILE A 2 -7.03 8.27 11.75
N GLU A 3 -5.85 8.45 11.17
CA GLU A 3 -5.61 9.63 10.31
C GLU A 3 -5.95 9.35 8.85
N GLU A 4 -6.02 8.08 8.43
CA GLU A 4 -6.20 7.72 7.01
C GLU A 4 -7.36 6.73 6.72
N GLY A 5 -8.24 6.48 7.70
CA GLY A 5 -9.41 5.62 7.52
C GLY A 5 -9.14 4.11 7.57
N PHE A 6 -7.94 3.70 7.98
CA PHE A 6 -7.58 2.31 8.28
C PHE A 6 -6.70 2.24 9.53
N THR A 7 -6.44 1.03 10.02
CA THR A 7 -5.66 0.73 11.22
C THR A 7 -4.41 -0.07 10.89
N GLU A 8 -3.42 -0.11 11.79
CA GLU A 8 -2.21 -0.91 11.60
C GLU A 8 -2.50 -2.41 11.36
N PRO A 9 -3.43 -3.08 12.08
CA PRO A 9 -3.83 -4.44 11.75
C PRO A 9 -4.35 -4.62 10.32
N GLN A 10 -5.03 -3.62 9.77
CA GLN A 10 -5.52 -3.63 8.38
C GLN A 10 -4.38 -3.47 7.35
N VAL A 11 -3.30 -2.76 7.71
CA VAL A 11 -2.07 -2.74 6.89
C VAL A 11 -1.45 -4.13 6.83
N LEU A 12 -1.33 -4.81 7.98
CA LEU A 12 -0.81 -6.17 8.05
C LEU A 12 -1.72 -7.18 7.32
N GLU A 13 -3.04 -7.02 7.43
CA GLU A 13 -4.02 -7.81 6.68
C GLU A 13 -3.78 -7.68 5.17
N ALA A 14 -3.61 -6.45 4.67
CA ALA A 14 -3.37 -6.19 3.25
C ALA A 14 -2.05 -6.80 2.75
N LEU A 15 -0.99 -6.82 3.57
CA LEU A 15 0.29 -7.43 3.23
C LEU A 15 0.25 -8.96 3.25
N ARG A 16 -0.47 -9.55 4.21
CA ARG A 16 -0.60 -11.02 4.36
C ARG A 16 -1.61 -11.62 3.39
N GLY A 17 -2.55 -10.82 2.90
CA GLY A 17 -3.55 -11.23 1.93
C GLY A 17 -3.03 -11.29 0.49
N LYS A 18 -3.95 -11.25 -0.48
CA LYS A 18 -3.59 -11.17 -1.90
C LYS A 18 -3.10 -9.76 -2.22
N CYS A 19 -1.78 -9.60 -2.30
CA CYS A 19 -1.11 -8.35 -2.64
C CYS A 19 -0.29 -8.46 -3.94
N LYS A 20 0.16 -7.31 -4.45
CA LYS A 20 1.00 -7.21 -5.66
C LYS A 20 1.96 -6.03 -5.51
N ILE A 21 3.23 -6.23 -5.84
CA ILE A 21 4.17 -5.11 -6.02
C ILE A 21 3.78 -4.36 -7.29
N LEU A 22 3.46 -3.06 -7.17
CA LEU A 22 3.17 -2.18 -8.29
C LEU A 22 4.43 -1.52 -8.84
N GLU A 23 5.33 -1.09 -7.96
CA GLU A 23 6.54 -0.35 -8.33
C GLU A 23 7.72 -0.78 -7.47
N ASN A 24 8.90 -0.84 -8.08
CA ASN A 24 10.17 -1.12 -7.41
C ASN A 24 11.07 0.11 -7.53
N TYR A 25 11.58 0.57 -6.39
CA TYR A 25 12.53 1.66 -6.24
C TYR A 25 13.84 1.06 -5.75
N TYR A 26 14.61 0.48 -6.68
CA TYR A 26 15.77 -0.36 -6.34
C TYR A 26 16.89 0.41 -5.64
N GLN A 27 17.08 1.69 -5.98
CA GLN A 27 18.14 2.52 -5.39
C GLN A 27 17.85 2.80 -3.91
N GLU A 28 16.60 3.06 -3.59
CA GLU A 28 16.10 3.32 -2.25
C GLU A 28 15.83 2.03 -1.47
N LYS A 29 15.96 0.86 -2.10
CA LYS A 29 15.55 -0.44 -1.55
C LYS A 29 14.11 -0.40 -1.04
N ARG A 30 13.22 0.19 -1.84
CA ARG A 30 11.79 0.32 -1.53
C ARG A 30 10.93 -0.30 -2.60
N CYS A 31 9.72 -0.68 -2.23
CA CYS A 31 8.67 -1.05 -3.17
C CYS A 31 7.33 -0.48 -2.75
N LEU A 32 6.47 -0.23 -3.75
CA LEU A 32 5.07 0.07 -3.53
C LEU A 32 4.26 -1.21 -3.71
N ILE A 33 3.60 -1.63 -2.63
CA ILE A 33 2.72 -2.80 -2.62
C ILE A 33 1.28 -2.32 -2.66
N PHE A 34 0.47 -3.03 -3.45
CA PHE A 34 -0.97 -2.91 -3.50
C PHE A 34 -1.63 -4.12 -2.85
N GLY A 35 -2.53 -3.88 -1.91
CA GLY A 35 -3.35 -4.89 -1.26
C GLY A 35 -4.76 -4.38 -1.00
N TYR A 36 -5.49 -5.13 -0.19
CA TYR A 36 -6.83 -4.76 0.27
C TYR A 36 -6.96 -5.03 1.76
N PHE A 37 -7.68 -4.15 2.45
CA PHE A 37 -8.16 -4.41 3.79
C PHE A 37 -9.68 -4.43 3.82
N PHE A 38 -10.24 -5.02 4.86
CA PHE A 38 -11.69 -5.15 5.03
C PHE A 38 -12.22 -4.20 6.10
N PHE A 39 -13.27 -3.44 5.77
CA PHE A 39 -14.04 -2.68 6.76
C PHE A 39 -15.09 -3.56 7.43
N THR A 40 -15.64 -4.49 6.66
CA THR A 40 -16.63 -5.48 7.08
C THR A 40 -16.31 -6.80 6.36
N LYS A 41 -17.06 -7.87 6.65
CA LYS A 41 -16.87 -9.17 5.98
C LYS A 41 -17.00 -9.13 4.45
N THR A 42 -17.66 -8.13 3.89
CA THR A 42 -17.93 -8.03 2.44
C THR A 42 -17.37 -6.77 1.79
N ALA A 43 -17.15 -5.70 2.57
CA ALA A 43 -16.62 -4.43 2.06
C ALA A 43 -15.10 -4.36 2.25
N ARG A 44 -14.38 -4.15 1.15
CA ARG A 44 -12.92 -3.97 1.13
C ARG A 44 -12.52 -2.69 0.42
N SER A 45 -11.37 -2.16 0.80
CA SER A 45 -10.78 -0.97 0.19
C SER A 45 -9.35 -1.24 -0.27
N PRO A 46 -8.92 -0.64 -1.39
CA PRO A 46 -7.53 -0.72 -1.81
C PRO A 46 -6.61 -0.03 -0.80
N LEU A 47 -5.42 -0.58 -0.61
CA LEU A 47 -4.37 0.02 0.20
C LEU A 47 -3.04 -0.04 -0.53
N HIS A 48 -2.37 1.10 -0.59
CA HIS A 48 -1.00 1.24 -1.02
C HIS A 48 -0.09 1.28 0.18
N ILE A 49 1.00 0.53 0.14
CA ILE A 49 1.93 0.39 1.25
C ILE A 49 3.34 0.52 0.68
N VAL A 50 4.07 1.53 1.12
CA VAL A 50 5.49 1.68 0.79
C VAL A 50 6.29 0.94 1.83
N CYS A 51 7.01 -0.08 1.37
CA CYS A 51 7.89 -0.89 2.21
C CYS A 51 9.34 -0.57 1.89
N ASP A 52 10.14 -0.42 2.92
CA ASP A 52 11.60 -0.33 2.87
C ASP A 52 12.18 -1.68 3.35
N TYR A 53 13.05 -2.25 2.53
CA TYR A 53 13.71 -3.54 2.78
C TYR A 53 15.23 -3.37 2.83
N SER A 54 15.71 -2.20 3.21
CA SER A 54 17.14 -1.91 3.27
C SER A 54 17.89 -2.66 4.37
N ILE A 55 17.18 -3.07 5.43
CA ILE A 55 17.68 -3.86 6.55
C ILE A 55 17.31 -5.32 6.33
N GLU A 56 18.30 -6.22 6.36
CA GLU A 56 18.07 -7.65 6.18
C GLU A 56 17.16 -8.20 7.29
N GLY A 57 16.14 -8.97 6.88
CA GLY A 57 15.18 -9.58 7.82
C GLY A 57 14.13 -8.62 8.39
N VAL A 58 14.14 -7.34 8.02
CA VAL A 58 13.17 -6.33 8.48
C VAL A 58 12.48 -5.69 7.29
N ILE A 59 11.17 -5.52 7.38
CA ILE A 59 10.38 -4.72 6.44
C ILE A 59 9.82 -3.54 7.22
N ASP A 60 10.28 -2.34 6.90
CA ASP A 60 9.77 -1.12 7.49
C ASP A 60 8.64 -0.55 6.62
N ILE A 61 7.52 -0.20 7.26
CA ILE A 61 6.36 0.38 6.58
C ILE A 61 6.52 1.90 6.65
N VAL A 62 7.06 2.48 5.58
CA VAL A 62 7.34 3.92 5.49
C VAL A 62 6.05 4.74 5.52
N THR A 63 5.05 4.29 4.77
CA THR A 63 3.72 4.89 4.72
C THR A 63 2.74 3.89 4.12
N ALA A 64 1.47 4.00 4.51
CA ALA A 64 0.36 3.37 3.81
C ALA A 64 -0.67 4.44 3.49
N TYR A 65 -1.41 4.31 2.38
CA TYR A 65 -2.46 5.23 2.00
C TYR A 65 -3.49 4.58 1.06
N ILE A 66 -4.72 5.11 1.04
CA ILE A 66 -5.73 4.69 0.05
C ILE A 66 -5.42 5.41 -1.27
N PRO A 67 -5.20 4.70 -2.41
CA PRO A 67 -4.86 5.35 -3.67
C PRO A 67 -5.99 6.22 -4.21
N GLN A 68 -5.66 7.46 -4.57
CA GLN A 68 -6.62 8.45 -5.06
C GLN A 68 -6.08 9.21 -6.27
N ARG A 69 -7.00 9.86 -7.01
CA ARG A 69 -6.67 10.82 -8.06
C ARG A 69 -5.97 12.06 -7.45
N PRO A 70 -5.13 12.79 -8.21
CA PRO A 70 -4.76 12.56 -9.61
C PRO A 70 -3.66 11.50 -9.79
N TRP A 71 -2.99 11.09 -8.71
CA TRP A 71 -1.83 10.21 -8.76
C TRP A 71 -2.15 8.78 -9.17
N TRP A 72 -3.39 8.35 -8.98
CA TRP A 72 -3.91 7.04 -9.35
C TRP A 72 -5.27 7.19 -10.04
N VAL A 73 -5.36 6.75 -11.30
CA VAL A 73 -6.63 6.73 -12.06
C VAL A 73 -7.50 5.57 -11.60
N THR A 74 -6.86 4.44 -11.32
CA THR A 74 -7.40 3.28 -10.61
C THR A 74 -6.41 2.87 -9.54
N PRO A 75 -6.78 2.00 -8.58
CA PRO A 75 -5.84 1.54 -7.55
C PRO A 75 -4.58 0.83 -8.07
N THR A 76 -4.48 0.51 -9.36
CA THR A 76 -3.29 -0.14 -9.94
C THR A 76 -2.74 0.59 -11.17
N LYS A 77 -3.38 1.68 -11.59
CA LYS A 77 -2.96 2.48 -12.74
C LYS A 77 -2.58 3.88 -12.27
N ARG A 78 -1.29 4.19 -12.30
CA ARG A 78 -0.76 5.54 -12.09
C ARG A 78 -1.50 6.54 -12.98
N GLY A 79 -1.80 7.69 -12.40
CA GLY A 79 -2.10 8.87 -13.17
C GLY A 79 -0.85 9.43 -13.84
N GLY A 80 -1.06 10.26 -14.84
CA GLY A 80 0.00 11.02 -15.48
C GLY A 80 -0.19 12.50 -15.21
N ARG A 81 0.92 13.21 -15.00
CA ARG A 81 1.00 14.64 -15.31
C ARG A 81 0.70 14.80 -16.80
N ARG A 82 -0.28 15.63 -17.14
CA ARG A 82 -0.10 16.50 -18.31
C ARG A 82 0.84 17.62 -17.88
#